data_AF-A0A0Q9T7W1-F1
#
_entry.id   AF-A0A0Q9T7W1-F1
#
_cell.length_a   1.000
_cell.length_b   1.000
_cell.length_c   1.000
_cell.angle_alpha   90.00
_cell.angle_beta   90.00
_cell.angle_gamma   90.00
#
_symmetry.space_group_name_H-M   'P 1'
#
loop_
_entity.id
_entity.type
_entity.pdbx_description
1 polymer ?
#
loop_
_entity_poly.entity_id
_entity_poly.type
_entity_poly.pdbx_seq_one_letter_code
_entity_poly.pdbx_strand_id
1 'polypeptide(L)' 'MSFEIREAKIEEADIVFRTMQESFMEYSGKLNPPSGALSETTQNVINAFKEGGGAVLAWNGISADR' A
#
# COMPACT_ATOMS: atom_id res chain seq x y z
N MET A 1 9.96 7.08 19.70
CA MET A 1 9.36 7.10 18.36
C MET A 1 8.04 6.35 18.48
N SER A 2 6.91 6.98 18.16
CA SER A 2 5.58 6.39 18.24
C SER A 2 5.01 6.26 16.85
N PHE A 3 4.45 5.10 16.52
CA PHE A 3 3.76 4.88 15.26
C PHE A 3 2.26 4.83 15.51
N GLU A 4 1.50 5.55 14.70
CA GLU A 4 0.06 5.34 14.60
C GLU A 4 -0.17 4.24 13.55
N ILE A 5 -0.86 3.17 13.94
CA ILE A 5 -1.18 2.04 13.08
C ILE A 5 -2.69 1.92 13.03
N ARG A 6 -3.27 1.98 11.84
CA ARG A 6 -4.71 1.82 11.64
C ARG A 6 -5.03 1.16 10.30
N GLU A 7 -6.23 0.60 10.22
CA GLU A 7 -6.77 0.17 8.93
C GLU A 7 -6.83 1.37 7.97
N ALA A 8 -6.41 1.12 6.74
CA ALA A 8 -6.57 2.07 5.64
C ALA A 8 -8.04 2.10 5.22
N LYS A 9 -8.51 3.25 4.77
CA LYS A 9 -9.82 3.39 4.14
C LYS A 9 -9.71 3.23 2.63
N ILE A 10 -10.82 2.93 1.95
CA ILE A 10 -10.84 2.79 0.48
C ILE A 10 -10.39 4.09 -0.20
N GLU A 11 -10.71 5.23 0.40
CA GLU A 11 -10.32 6.55 -0.11
C GLU A 11 -8.80 6.76 -0.08
N GLU A 12 -8.06 5.94 0.68
CA GLU A 12 -6.60 5.98 0.83
C GLU A 12 -5.90 4.89 0.00
N ALA A 13 -6.62 4.24 -0.92
CA ALA A 13 -6.07 3.18 -1.76
C ALA A 13 -4.85 3.64 -2.58
N ASP A 14 -4.76 4.93 -2.91
CA ASP A 14 -3.61 5.52 -3.59
C ASP A 14 -2.36 5.57 -2.70
N ILE A 15 -2.52 5.88 -1.40
CA ILE A 15 -1.43 5.85 -0.42
C ILE A 15 -0.93 4.42 -0.24
N VAL A 16 -1.84 3.45 -0.13
CA VAL A 16 -1.49 2.02 -0.04
C VAL A 16 -0.72 1.58 -1.28
N PHE A 17 -1.25 1.87 -2.47
CA PHE A 17 -0.60 1.54 -3.74
C PHE A 17 0.81 2.14 -3.84
N ARG A 18 0.94 3.43 -3.54
CA ARG A 18 2.24 4.12 -3.58
C ARG A 18 3.24 3.54 -2.59
N THR A 19 2.81 3.26 -1.36
CA THR A 19 3.66 2.65 -0.33
C THR A 19 4.16 1.27 -0.76
N MET A 20 3.29 0.45 -1.36
CA MET A 20 3.67 -0.83 -1.96
C MET A 20 4.68 -0.62 -3.09
N GLN A 21 4.39 0.24 -4.05
CA GLN A 21 5.27 0.48 -5.20
C GLN A 21 6.66 0.94 -4.76
N GLU A 22 6.74 1.90 -3.84
CA GLU A 22 8.01 2.42 -3.31
C GLU A 22 8.79 1.32 -2.57
N SER A 23 8.12 0.46 -1.80
CA SER A 23 8.74 -0.67 -1.10
C SER A 23 9.29 -1.74 -2.05
N PHE A 24 8.65 -1.93 -3.21
CA PHE A 24 9.05 -2.96 -4.18
C PHE A 24 9.95 -2.44 -5.31
N MET A 25 10.13 -1.12 -5.43
CA MET A 25 10.94 -0.51 -6.49
C MET A 25 12.39 -0.98 -6.47
N GLU A 26 12.97 -1.22 -5.30
CA GLU A 26 14.33 -1.73 -5.18
C GLU A 26 14.52 -3.12 -5.78
N TYR A 27 13.43 -3.88 -5.97
CA TYR A 27 13.42 -5.23 -6.53
C TYR A 27 13.15 -5.27 -8.04
N SER A 28 13.00 -4.11 -8.70
CA SER A 28 12.79 -4.04 -10.15
C SER A 28 13.92 -4.74 -10.91
N GLY A 29 13.54 -5.73 -11.74
CA GLY A 29 14.48 -6.56 -12.50
C GLY A 29 15.31 -7.57 -11.68
N LYS A 30 15.08 -7.69 -10.35
CA LYS A 30 15.84 -8.58 -9.46
C LYS A 30 15.11 -9.89 -9.11
N LEU A 31 13.79 -9.93 -9.23
CA LEU A 31 12.97 -11.10 -8.85
C LEU A 31 12.55 -11.92 -10.07
N ASN A 32 12.44 -13.24 -9.89
CA ASN A 32 11.86 -14.18 -10.85
C ASN A 32 10.87 -15.13 -10.15
N PRO A 33 9.55 -14.95 -10.33
CA PRO A 33 8.90 -13.95 -11.21
C PRO A 33 9.04 -12.51 -10.65
N PRO A 34 8.83 -11.48 -11.50
CA PRO A 34 8.77 -10.09 -11.03
C PRO A 34 7.71 -9.90 -9.92
N SER A 35 7.92 -8.92 -9.03
CA SER A 35 6.90 -8.56 -8.04
C SER A 35 5.65 -8.00 -8.74
N GLY A 36 4.48 -8.52 -8.37
CA GLY A 36 3.19 -8.01 -8.85
C GLY A 36 2.96 -6.54 -8.51
N ALA A 37 3.54 -6.05 -7.40
CA ALA A 37 3.41 -4.68 -6.93
C ALA A 37 3.88 -3.62 -7.95
N LEU A 38 4.81 -3.97 -8.85
CA LEU A 38 5.29 -3.07 -9.90
C LEU A 38 4.38 -3.02 -11.13
N SER A 39 3.42 -3.95 -11.22
CA SER A 39 2.43 -4.04 -12.30
C SER A 39 0.99 -3.75 -11.84
N GLU A 40 0.78 -3.57 -10.54
CA GLU A 40 -0.49 -3.21 -9.95
C GLU A 40 -0.85 -1.73 -10.19
N THR A 41 -2.11 -1.41 -9.95
CA THR A 41 -2.67 -0.06 -10.02
C THR A 41 -3.48 0.24 -8.76
N THR A 42 -3.79 1.51 -8.52
CA THR A 42 -4.74 1.90 -7.45
C THR A 42 -6.08 1.15 -7.56
N GLN A 43 -6.55 0.86 -8.78
CA GLN A 43 -7.80 0.12 -8.98
C GLN A 43 -7.70 -1.33 -8.50
N ASN A 44 -6.52 -1.97 -8.60
CA ASN A 44 -6.31 -3.30 -8.04
C ASN A 44 -6.45 -3.28 -6.51
N VAL A 45 -5.89 -2.27 -5.85
CA VAL A 45 -6.05 -2.08 -4.40
C VAL A 45 -7.52 -1.86 -4.04
N ILE A 46 -8.22 -0.97 -4.75
CA ILE A 46 -9.67 -0.75 -4.52
C ILE A 46 -10.47 -2.05 -4.67
N ASN A 47 -10.15 -2.88 -5.68
CA ASN A 47 -10.83 -4.15 -5.88
C ASN A 47 -10.55 -5.11 -4.72
N ALA A 48 -9.30 -5.20 -4.26
CA ALA A 48 -8.94 -6.02 -3.11
C ALA A 48 -9.74 -5.64 -1.85
N PHE A 49 -9.95 -4.34 -1.60
CA PHE A 49 -10.82 -3.87 -0.50
C PHE A 49 -12.28 -4.31 -0.69
N LYS A 50 -12.81 -4.17 -1.91
CA LYS A 50 -14.20 -4.56 -2.23
C LYS A 50 -14.44 -6.07 -2.13
N GLU A 51 -13.42 -6.87 -2.37
CA GLU A 51 -13.45 -8.33 -2.25
C GLU A 51 -13.32 -8.81 -0.79
N GLY A 52 -13.22 -7.89 0.18
CA GLY A 52 -13.10 -8.19 1.61
C GLY A 52 -11.66 -8.27 2.11
N GLY A 53 -10.68 -7.94 1.27
CA GLY A 53 -9.31 -7.67 1.69
C GLY A 53 -9.16 -6.26 2.29
N GLY A 54 -7.91 -5.87 2.58
CA GLY A 54 -7.62 -4.55 3.13
C GLY A 54 -6.12 -4.35 3.36
N ALA A 55 -5.78 -3.17 3.91
CA ALA A 55 -4.42 -2.82 4.26
C ALA A 55 -4.39 -2.04 5.58
N VAL A 56 -3.22 -2.01 6.21
CA VAL A 56 -2.94 -1.23 7.42
C VAL A 56 -1.85 -0.23 7.09
N LEU A 57 -2.06 1.03 7.46
CA LEU A 57 -1.07 2.10 7.33
C LEU A 57 -0.41 2.36 8.68
N ALA A 58 0.90 2.48 8.67
CA ALA A 58 1.71 2.83 9.83
C ALA A 58 2.41 4.17 9.57
N TRP A 59 2.11 5.17 10.38
CA TRP A 59 2.64 6.53 10.25
C TRP A 59 3.61 6.85 11.37
N ASN A 60 4.76 7.44 11.02
CA ASN A 60 5.73 7.95 11.99
C ASN A 60 5.51 9.47 12.17
N GLY A 61 4.84 9.88 13.24
CA GLY A 61 4.53 11.31 13.50
C GLY A 61 3.06 11.56 13.85
N ILE A 62 2.66 12.84 13.97
CA ILE A 62 1.34 13.27 14.45
C ILE A 62 0.27 13.07 13.35
N SER A 63 -0.63 12.13 13.63
CA SER A 63 -1.97 11.92 13.07
C SER A 63 -2.07 11.56 11.59
N ALA A 64 -2.50 10.33 11.33
CA ALA A 64 -2.86 9.79 10.02
C ALA A 64 -4.15 10.38 9.41
N ASP A 65 -4.64 11.53 9.89
CA ASP A 65 -5.87 12.16 9.39
C ASP A 65 -5.53 13.11 8.24
N ARG A 66 -5.56 12.61 6.99
CA ARG A 66 -5.71 13.44 5.78
C ARG A 66 -6.67 12.78 4.80
#